data_AF-A7RG38-F1
#
_entry.id   AF-A7RG38-F1
#
_cell.length_a   1.000
_cell.length_b   1.000
_cell.length_c   1.000
_cell.angle_alpha   90.00
_cell.angle_beta   90.00
_cell.angle_gamma   90.00
#
_symmetry.space_group_name_H-M   'P 1'
#
loop_
_entity.id
_entity.type
_entity.pdbx_description
1 polymer ?
#
loop_
_entity_poly.entity_id
_entity_poly.type
_entity_poly.pdbx_seq_one_letter_code
_entity_poly.pdbx_strand_id
1 'polypeptide(L)' 'RAVFSNLQRKGLEKRFQVQKYLTKADRHQLASMLGLSDNQVKVWFQNRRMKWRQDARESVTSTNTEPDETAGS' A
#
# COMPACT_ATOMS: atom_id res chain seq x y z
N ARG A 1 -13.11 11.46 -10.10
CA ARG A 1 -12.16 10.42 -9.64
C ARG A 1 -10.98 10.44 -10.61
N ALA A 2 -9.76 10.75 -10.16
CA ALA A 2 -8.58 10.75 -11.04
C ALA A 2 -8.06 9.31 -11.19
N VAL A 3 -7.81 8.87 -12.42
CA VAL A 3 -7.21 7.56 -12.71
C VAL A 3 -5.72 7.78 -12.97
N PHE A 4 -4.87 7.19 -12.14
CA PHE A 4 -3.42 7.25 -12.33
C PHE A 4 -2.97 6.30 -13.43
N SER A 5 -2.04 6.76 -14.28
CA SER A 5 -1.41 5.92 -15.30
C SER A 5 -0.63 4.76 -14.68
N ASN A 6 -0.30 3.75 -15.48
CA ASN A 6 0.55 2.62 -15.04
C ASN A 6 1.90 3.11 -14.49
N LEU A 7 2.51 4.09 -15.16
CA LEU A 7 3.79 4.68 -14.75
C LEU A 7 3.68 5.39 -13.40
N GLN A 8 2.63 6.20 -13.22
CA GLN A 8 2.37 6.91 -11.97
C GLN A 8 2.15 5.94 -10.79
N ARG A 9 1.35 4.88 -10.99
CA ARG A 9 1.14 3.85 -9.95
C ARG A 9 2.43 3.14 -9.57
N LYS A 10 3.25 2.76 -10.55
CA LYS A 10 4.55 2.11 -10.28
C LYS A 10 5.48 3.04 -9.50
N GLY A 11 5.54 4.32 -9.86
CA GLY A 11 6.34 5.32 -9.13
C GLY A 11 5.89 5.52 -7.69
N LEU A 12 4.58 5.65 -7.47
CA LEU A 12 3.98 5.77 -6.13
C LEU A 12 4.26 4.54 -5.27
N GLU A 13 4.07 3.33 -5.83
CA GLU A 13 4.34 2.07 -5.11
C GLU A 13 5.82 1.90 -4.77
N LYS A 14 6.72 2.19 -5.73
CA LYS A 14 8.16 2.14 -5.49
C LYS A 14 8.57 3.06 -4.33
N ARG A 15 8.06 4.29 -4.29
CA ARG A 15 8.36 5.18 -3.16
C ARG A 15 7.72 4.69 -1.86
N PHE A 16 6.51 4.14 -1.91
CA PHE A 16 5.83 3.59 -0.74
C PHE A 16 6.55 2.38 -0.13
N GLN A 17 7.21 1.55 -0.94
CA GLN A 17 8.03 0.45 -0.44
C GLN A 17 9.17 0.95 0.45
N VAL A 18 9.82 2.05 0.06
CA VAL A 18 10.91 2.68 0.81
C VAL A 18 10.40 3.47 2.02
N GLN A 19 9.30 4.22 1.86
CA GLN A 19 8.84 5.17 2.86
C GLN A 19 7.31 5.19 2.94
N LYS A 20 6.74 4.72 4.05
CA LYS A 20 5.27 4.63 4.25
C LYS A 20 4.60 5.99 4.52
N TYR A 21 5.40 6.98 4.96
CA TYR A 21 4.96 8.32 5.34
C TYR A 21 5.86 9.37 4.71
N LEU A 22 5.32 10.20 3.82
CA LEU A 22 6.07 11.27 3.15
C LEU A 22 6.08 12.55 3.99
N THR A 23 7.25 13.21 4.04
CA THR A 23 7.36 14.59 4.49
C THR A 23 6.72 15.55 3.46
N LYS A 24 6.62 16.84 3.79
CA LYS A 24 6.13 17.86 2.84
C LYS A 24 7.06 17.96 1.61
N ALA A 25 8.37 17.97 1.83
CA ALA A 25 9.37 18.06 0.76
C ALA A 25 9.36 16.83 -0.15
N ASP A 26 9.36 15.62 0.44
CA ASP A 26 9.33 14.36 -0.33
C ASP A 26 8.09 14.25 -1.21
N ARG A 27 6.95 14.70 -0.68
CA ARG A 27 5.68 14.69 -1.40
C ARG A 27 5.72 15.63 -2.59
N HIS A 28 6.23 16.83 -2.40
CA HIS A 28 6.37 17.81 -3.47
C HIS A 28 7.29 17.29 -4.58
N GLN A 29 8.43 16.72 -4.20
CA GLN A 29 9.37 16.11 -5.16
C GLN A 29 8.72 14.95 -5.94
N LEU A 30 8.03 14.04 -5.25
CA LEU A 30 7.35 12.91 -5.89
C LEU A 30 6.22 13.36 -6.81
N ALA A 31 5.46 14.38 -6.39
CA ALA A 31 4.40 15.00 -7.18
C ALA A 31 4.97 15.59 -8.47
N SER A 32 6.06 16.37 -8.38
CA SER A 32 6.74 16.94 -9.54
C SER A 32 7.28 15.86 -10.49
N MET A 33 7.87 14.78 -9.96
CA MET A 33 8.42 13.69 -10.78
C MET A 33 7.34 12.91 -11.56
N LEU A 34 6.14 12.79 -10.99
CA LEU A 34 5.05 11.99 -11.56
C LEU A 34 4.00 12.83 -12.32
N GLY A 35 4.18 14.16 -12.37
CA GLY A 35 3.20 15.09 -12.93
C GLY A 35 1.88 15.06 -12.17
N LEU A 36 1.94 14.95 -10.85
CA LEU A 36 0.78 14.90 -9.95
C LEU A 36 0.78 16.13 -9.04
N SER A 37 -0.36 16.39 -8.40
CA SER A 37 -0.45 17.37 -7.31
C SER A 37 -0.07 16.74 -5.96
N ASP A 38 0.43 17.57 -5.05
CA ASP A 38 0.68 17.19 -3.65
C ASP A 38 -0.54 16.52 -3.01
N ASN A 39 -1.75 16.99 -3.32
CA ASN A 39 -2.98 16.42 -2.79
C ASN A 39 -3.26 15.01 -3.33
N GLN A 40 -3.03 14.76 -4.62
CA GLN A 40 -3.18 13.43 -5.21
C GLN A 40 -2.20 12.43 -4.58
N VAL A 41 -0.94 12.83 -4.40
CA VAL A 41 0.06 11.99 -3.72
C VAL A 41 -0.34 11.75 -2.27
N LYS A 42 -0.79 12.78 -1.54
CA LYS A 42 -1.27 12.65 -0.15
C LYS A 42 -2.41 11.63 -0.04
N VAL A 43 -3.46 11.77 -0.86
CA VAL A 43 -4.63 10.89 -0.85
C VAL A 43 -4.24 9.46 -1.23
N TRP A 44 -3.39 9.29 -2.24
CA TRP A 44 -2.92 7.95 -2.61
C TRP A 44 -2.15 7.29 -1.47
N PHE A 45 -1.25 8.00 -0.79
CA PHE A 45 -0.50 7.46 0.35
C PHE A 45 -1.40 7.13 1.55
N GLN A 46 -2.46 7.91 1.78
CA GLN A 46 -3.47 7.60 2.79
C GLN A 46 -4.20 6.30 2.45
N ASN A 47 -4.72 6.17 1.24
CA ASN A 47 -5.42 4.96 0.79
C ASN A 47 -4.50 3.73 0.79
N ARG A 48 -3.25 3.90 0.37
CA ARG A 48 -2.27 2.80 0.36
C ARG A 48 -1.95 2.29 1.76
N ARG A 49 -1.86 3.18 2.75
CA ARG A 49 -1.68 2.79 4.17
C ARG A 49 -2.92 2.10 4.74
N MET A 50 -4.13 2.51 4.36
CA MET A 50 -5.35 1.81 4.76
C MET A 50 -5.27 0.34 4.31
N LYS A 51 -4.99 0.13 3.03
CA LYS A 51 -4.82 -1.22 2.47
C LYS A 51 -3.70 -2.00 3.16
N TRP A 52 -2.52 -1.40 3.33
CA TRP A 52 -1.40 -2.05 4.01
C TRP A 52 -1.73 -2.51 5.45
N ARG A 53 -2.50 -1.71 6.21
CA ARG A 53 -2.96 -2.11 7.54
C ARG A 53 -4.04 -3.19 7.50
N GLN A 54 -4.88 -3.18 6.47
CA GLN A 54 -5.88 -4.22 6.28
C GLN A 54 -5.21 -5.55 5.94
N ASP A 55 -4.28 -5.56 4.98
CA ASP A 55 -3.49 -6.73 4.61
C ASP A 55 -2.75 -7.32 5.84
N ALA A 56 -2.22 -6.46 6.72
CA ALA A 56 -1.55 -6.89 7.96
C ALA A 56 -2.50 -7.43 9.06
N ARG A 57 -3.79 -7.10 8.99
CA ARG A 57 -4.82 -7.62 9.91
C ARG A 57 -5.40 -8.93 9.40
N GLU A 58 -5.52 -9.09 8.09
CA GLU A 58 -5.98 -10.32 7.45
C GLU A 58 -4.93 -11.43 7.59
N SER A 59 -3.63 -11.10 7.59
CA SER A 59 -2.56 -12.08 7.82
C SER A 59 -2.56 -12.75 9.21
N VAL A 60 -3.32 -12.21 10.18
CA VAL A 60 -3.40 -12.77 11.54
C VAL A 60 -4.54 -13.79 11.69
N THR A 61 -5.41 -13.94 10.68
CA THR A 61 -6.60 -14.82 10.76
C THR A 61 -6.48 -16.08 9.87
N SER A 62 -5.37 -16.27 9.14
CA SER A 62 -5.20 -17.41 8.22
C SER A 62 -4.20 -18.48 8.67
N THR A 63 -3.84 -18.55 9.95
CA THR A 63 -2.99 -19.63 10.50
C THR A 63 -3.60 -20.26 11.76
N ASN A 64 -4.74 -20.93 11.63
CA ASN A 64 -5.11 -22.03 12.53
C ASN A 64 -6.28 -22.81 11.91
N THR A 65 -6.01 -24.00 11.35
CA THR A 65 -6.83 -25.23 11.33
C THR A 65 -6.31 -26.08 10.16
N GLU A 66 -5.19 -26.75 10.38
CA GLU A 66 -4.97 -28.07 9.77
C GLU A 66 -5.88 -29.04 10.52
N PRO A 67 -6.81 -29.77 9.88
CA PRO A 67 -7.34 -30.99 10.46
C PRO A 67 -6.27 -32.08 10.24
N ASP A 68 -5.44 -32.29 11.26
CA ASP A 68 -4.75 -33.56 11.45
C ASP A 68 -5.81 -34.61 11.81
N GLU A 69 -6.36 -35.28 10.80
CA GLU A 69 -7.11 -36.52 11.00
C GLU A 69 -6.25 -37.68 10.50
N THR A 70 -5.32 -38.12 11.37
CA THR A 70 -4.71 -39.45 11.25
C THR A 70 -4.98 -40.26 12.51
N ALA A 71 -5.69 -41.39 12.30
CA ALA A 71 -5.76 -42.62 13.10
C ALA A 71 -6.72 -42.69 14.30
N GLY A 72 -7.68 -43.62 14.19
CA GLY A 72 -8.22 -44.32 15.37
C GLY A 72 -9.57 -45.01 15.18
N SER A 73 -9.65 -46.07 14.38
CA SER A 73 -10.40 -47.33 14.66
C SER A 73 -10.14 -48.37 13.58
#